data_AF-A0A9E1HIZ3-F1
#
_entry.id   AF-A0A9E1HIZ3-F1
#
_cell.length_a   1.000
_cell.length_b   1.000
_cell.length_c   1.000
_cell.angle_alpha   90.00
_cell.angle_beta   90.00
_cell.angle_gamma   90.00
#
_symmetry.space_group_name_H-M   'P 1'
#
loop_
_entity.id
_entity.type
_entity.pdbx_description
1 polymer ?
#
loop_
_entity_poly.entity_id
_entity_poly.type
_entity_poly.pdbx_seq_one_letter_code
_entity_poly.pdbx_strand_id
1 'polypeptide(L)'
;MKRMNNKIWLVYGILFLYLFALILFPSIFKEGLYTKFLQQILWCGLAVFCYFASDKERFRNRDKVGKIQIVIIFVILYLMVYFLLGLLFGYKASPYSHSIISILMNAWVFIPVIFFQEYVRAVLVRFTKRRDILFVAIFLLFSLLELNYGAFGTFFASRESAFKYISSTLLPVLARNALFTYFALVCDYIPAIIYRVIIAASNILLPIFPDLNWFISGMLELMTCIILFINIHYIDTKAKRVL
;
A
#
# COMPACT_ATOMS: atom_id res chain seq x y z
N MET A 1 8.79 -31.63 -4.66
CA MET A 1 8.70 -30.25 -4.15
C MET A 1 9.54 -29.31 -5.02
N LYS A 2 8.94 -28.42 -5.80
CA LYS A 2 9.68 -27.52 -6.73
C LYS A 2 10.44 -26.48 -5.89
N ARG A 3 11.78 -26.39 -6.02
CA ARG A 3 12.62 -25.38 -5.32
C ARG A 3 12.13 -23.96 -5.64
N MET A 4 12.35 -23.01 -4.75
CA MET A 4 12.06 -21.59 -5.04
C MET A 4 13.02 -21.13 -6.13
N ASN A 5 12.50 -20.44 -7.16
CA ASN A 5 13.32 -19.99 -8.28
C ASN A 5 14.37 -18.99 -7.76
N ASN A 6 15.66 -19.25 -8.03
CA ASN A 6 16.77 -18.38 -7.58
C ASN A 6 16.59 -16.93 -8.02
N LYS A 7 15.88 -16.69 -9.13
CA LYS A 7 15.55 -15.34 -9.61
C LYS A 7 14.68 -14.55 -8.63
N ILE A 8 13.87 -15.19 -7.79
CA ILE A 8 13.02 -14.50 -6.81
C ILE A 8 13.84 -14.02 -5.61
N TRP A 9 14.85 -14.78 -5.20
CA TRP A 9 15.79 -14.35 -4.16
C TRP A 9 16.50 -13.05 -4.55
N LEU A 10 16.79 -12.88 -5.84
CA LEU A 10 17.34 -11.64 -6.37
C LEU A 10 16.39 -10.46 -6.15
N VAL A 11 15.07 -10.64 -6.32
CA VAL A 11 14.07 -9.58 -6.04
C VAL A 11 14.10 -9.16 -4.58
N TYR A 12 14.14 -10.13 -3.65
CA TYR A 12 14.31 -9.81 -2.22
C TYR A 12 15.60 -9.03 -1.98
N GLY A 13 16.73 -9.48 -2.55
CA GLY A 13 18.02 -8.80 -2.43
C GLY A 13 17.96 -7.34 -2.90
N ILE A 14 17.35 -7.06 -4.06
CA ILE A 14 17.18 -5.69 -4.56
C ILE A 14 16.29 -4.87 -3.61
N LEU A 15 15.18 -5.42 -3.12
CA LEU A 15 14.29 -4.70 -2.21
C LEU A 15 14.95 -4.41 -0.86
N PHE A 16 15.78 -5.32 -0.34
CA PHE A 16 16.58 -5.08 0.87
C PHE A 16 17.64 -4.01 0.65
N LEU A 17 18.34 -4.03 -0.49
CA LEU A 17 19.30 -2.97 -0.84
C LEU A 17 18.59 -1.62 -1.01
N TYR A 18 17.42 -1.61 -1.63
CA TYR A 18 16.59 -0.41 -1.77
C TYR A 18 16.12 0.12 -0.41
N LEU A 19 15.66 -0.74 0.49
CA LEU A 19 15.33 -0.38 1.87
C LEU A 19 16.54 0.20 2.62
N PHE A 20 17.70 -0.42 2.49
CA PHE A 20 18.93 0.04 3.12
C PHE A 20 19.34 1.43 2.59
N ALA A 21 19.23 1.65 1.28
CA ALA A 21 19.48 2.94 0.67
C ALA A 21 18.49 4.02 1.18
N LEU A 22 17.20 3.69 1.32
CA LEU A 22 16.19 4.59 1.89
C LEU A 22 16.53 5.04 3.32
N ILE A 23 17.08 4.13 4.13
CA ILE A 23 17.47 4.41 5.52
C ILE A 23 18.73 5.28 5.57
N LEU A 24 19.75 4.97 4.76
CA LEU A 24 21.03 5.68 4.80
C LEU A 24 21.00 7.05 4.11
N PHE A 25 20.24 7.19 3.02
CA PHE A 25 20.27 8.38 2.17
C PHE A 25 18.88 9.01 1.96
N PRO A 26 18.09 9.27 3.02
CA PRO A 26 16.69 9.67 2.87
C PRO A 26 16.49 11.02 2.16
N SER A 27 17.50 11.90 2.12
CA SER A 27 17.45 13.16 1.38
C SER A 27 17.35 12.94 -0.13
N ILE A 28 18.15 12.01 -0.69
CA ILE A 28 18.17 11.69 -2.12
C ILE A 28 16.79 11.19 -2.58
N PHE A 29 16.14 10.37 -1.76
CA PHE A 29 14.81 9.82 -2.05
C PHE A 29 13.67 10.84 -1.92
N LYS A 30 13.94 12.04 -1.37
CA LYS A 30 12.98 13.16 -1.35
C LYS A 30 13.18 14.12 -2.51
N GLU A 31 14.24 13.96 -3.31
CA GLU A 31 14.50 14.86 -4.42
C GLU A 31 13.45 14.74 -5.54
N GLY A 32 13.21 15.86 -6.23
CA GLY A 32 12.21 15.95 -7.28
C GLY A 32 12.50 15.01 -8.47
N LEU A 33 13.78 14.80 -8.80
CA LEU A 33 14.17 13.87 -9.88
C LEU A 33 13.81 12.43 -9.52
N TYR A 34 14.07 12.03 -8.27
CA TYR A 34 13.78 10.69 -7.81
C TYR A 34 12.28 10.40 -7.82
N THR A 35 11.50 11.26 -7.18
CA THR A 35 10.05 11.09 -7.01
C THR A 35 9.27 11.16 -8.33
N LYS A 36 9.75 11.93 -9.32
CA LYS A 36 9.08 12.09 -10.63
C LYS A 36 9.44 11.01 -11.66
N PHE A 37 10.66 10.46 -11.60
CA PHE A 37 11.14 9.55 -12.64
C PHE A 37 11.82 8.28 -12.11
N LEU A 38 12.83 8.40 -11.25
CA LEU A 38 13.65 7.25 -10.88
C LEU A 38 12.85 6.19 -10.11
N GLN A 39 11.90 6.62 -9.26
CA GLN A 39 11.04 5.72 -8.51
C GLN A 39 10.18 4.85 -9.46
N GLN A 40 9.59 5.47 -10.48
CA GLN A 40 8.75 4.82 -11.48
C GLN A 40 9.58 3.80 -12.28
N ILE A 41 10.78 4.19 -12.71
CA ILE A 41 11.70 3.32 -13.46
C ILE A 41 12.10 2.11 -12.60
N LEU A 42 12.46 2.32 -11.33
CA LEU A 42 12.85 1.25 -10.41
C LEU A 42 11.73 0.23 -10.23
N TRP A 43 10.52 0.69 -9.92
CA TRP A 43 9.40 -0.21 -9.69
C TRP A 43 8.90 -0.88 -10.98
N CYS A 44 8.91 -0.16 -12.11
CA CYS A 44 8.61 -0.72 -13.42
C CYS A 44 9.62 -1.82 -13.79
N GLY A 45 10.92 -1.55 -13.66
CA GLY A 45 11.97 -2.52 -13.92
C GLY A 45 11.86 -3.78 -13.05
N LEU A 46 11.57 -3.61 -11.76
CA LEU A 46 11.30 -4.74 -10.85
C LEU A 46 10.06 -5.53 -11.25
N ALA A 47 8.98 -4.87 -11.65
CA ALA A 47 7.76 -5.54 -12.11
C ALA A 47 8.01 -6.33 -13.41
N VAL A 48 8.73 -5.76 -14.38
CA VAL A 48 9.13 -6.43 -15.62
C VAL A 48 10.03 -7.62 -15.32
N PHE A 49 11.03 -7.46 -14.45
CA PHE A 49 11.88 -8.58 -14.03
C PHE A 49 11.06 -9.69 -13.34
N CYS A 50 10.14 -9.33 -12.45
CA CYS A 50 9.22 -10.28 -11.81
C CYS A 50 8.35 -11.03 -12.83
N TYR A 51 7.88 -10.36 -13.88
CA TYR A 51 7.12 -10.98 -14.96
C TYR A 51 7.94 -12.07 -15.67
N PHE A 52 9.20 -11.82 -15.98
CA PHE A 52 10.10 -12.79 -16.63
C PHE A 52 10.63 -13.88 -15.67
N ALA A 53 10.82 -13.56 -14.40
CA ALA A 53 11.26 -14.50 -13.37
C ALA A 53 10.14 -15.45 -12.91
N SER A 54 8.88 -15.06 -13.14
CA SER A 54 7.70 -15.82 -12.77
C SER A 54 7.46 -17.01 -13.71
N ASP A 55 7.08 -18.16 -13.17
CA ASP A 55 6.69 -19.38 -13.90
C ASP A 55 5.38 -19.21 -14.73
N LYS A 56 4.93 -17.97 -14.99
CA LYS A 56 3.66 -17.56 -15.66
C LYS A 56 2.38 -18.23 -15.12
N GLU A 57 2.44 -18.85 -13.94
CA GLU A 57 1.27 -19.40 -13.26
C GLU A 57 0.24 -18.31 -12.97
N ARG A 58 -1.04 -18.62 -13.20
CA ARG A 58 -2.15 -17.69 -12.97
C ARG A 58 -2.27 -17.38 -11.47
N PHE A 59 -2.54 -16.12 -11.14
CA PHE A 59 -2.88 -15.73 -9.77
C PHE A 59 -4.18 -16.38 -9.32
N ARG A 60 -4.36 -16.47 -8.00
CA ARG A 60 -5.55 -17.09 -7.42
C ARG A 60 -6.76 -16.21 -7.72
N ASN A 61 -7.75 -16.76 -8.41
CA ASN A 61 -8.91 -15.99 -8.87
C ASN A 61 -10.21 -16.34 -8.11
N ARG A 62 -10.09 -16.94 -6.93
CA ARG A 62 -11.26 -17.43 -6.17
C ARG A 62 -12.10 -16.26 -5.68
N ASP A 63 -13.32 -16.16 -6.20
CA ASP A 63 -14.28 -15.08 -5.90
C ASP A 63 -13.65 -13.68 -5.93
N LYS A 64 -12.82 -13.43 -6.96
CA LYS A 64 -12.13 -12.15 -7.14
C LYS A 64 -13.10 -11.00 -7.29
N VAL A 65 -14.19 -11.21 -8.03
CA VAL A 65 -15.18 -10.16 -8.29
C VAL A 65 -15.86 -9.73 -6.99
N GLY A 66 -16.32 -10.67 -6.16
CA GLY A 66 -16.93 -10.34 -4.87
C GLY A 66 -15.96 -9.61 -3.93
N LYS A 67 -14.69 -10.05 -3.89
CA LYS A 67 -13.64 -9.39 -3.11
C LYS A 67 -13.37 -7.96 -3.59
N ILE A 68 -13.30 -7.74 -4.90
CA ILE A 68 -13.12 -6.40 -5.49
C ILE A 68 -14.30 -5.50 -5.16
N GLN A 69 -15.54 -5.99 -5.32
CA GLN A 69 -16.75 -5.22 -5.03
C GLN A 69 -16.77 -4.75 -3.57
N ILE A 70 -16.41 -5.61 -2.63
CA ILE A 70 -16.33 -5.26 -1.21
C ILE A 70 -15.26 -4.21 -0.94
N VAL A 71 -14.08 -4.34 -1.54
CA VAL A 71 -13.06 -3.31 -1.41
C VAL A 71 -13.58 -1.96 -1.93
N ILE A 72 -14.22 -1.93 -3.09
CA ILE A 72 -14.81 -0.69 -3.63
C ILE A 72 -15.86 -0.11 -2.67
N ILE A 73 -16.81 -0.92 -2.21
CA ILE A 73 -17.89 -0.48 -1.31
C ILE A 73 -17.31 0.11 -0.02
N PHE A 74 -16.40 -0.60 0.65
CA PHE A 74 -15.85 -0.14 1.92
C PHE A 74 -14.90 1.05 1.78
N VAL A 75 -14.17 1.17 0.66
CA VAL A 75 -13.35 2.36 0.40
C VAL A 75 -14.22 3.58 0.13
N ILE A 76 -15.32 3.43 -0.62
CA ILE A 76 -16.28 4.51 -0.81
C ILE A 76 -16.93 4.90 0.51
N LEU A 77 -17.36 3.92 1.33
CA LEU A 77 -17.91 4.19 2.67
C LEU A 77 -16.89 4.89 3.58
N TYR A 78 -15.63 4.47 3.54
CA TYR A 78 -14.54 5.15 4.25
C TYR A 78 -14.44 6.62 3.82
N LEU A 79 -14.42 6.89 2.51
CA LEU A 79 -14.39 8.26 2.00
C LEU A 79 -15.63 9.06 2.43
N MET A 80 -16.83 8.47 2.35
CA MET A 80 -18.06 9.12 2.80
C MET A 80 -17.97 9.50 4.28
N VAL A 81 -17.57 8.58 5.16
CA VAL A 81 -17.41 8.85 6.60
C VAL A 81 -16.33 9.91 6.83
N TYR A 82 -15.18 9.78 6.17
CA TYR A 82 -14.09 10.75 6.25
C TYR A 82 -14.59 12.15 5.90
N PHE A 83 -15.27 12.31 4.77
CA PHE A 83 -15.84 13.59 4.33
C PHE A 83 -16.95 14.09 5.24
N LEU A 84 -17.81 13.23 5.78
CA LEU A 84 -18.85 13.63 6.74
C LEU A 84 -18.27 14.17 8.03
N LEU A 85 -17.15 13.64 8.53
CA LEU A 85 -16.48 14.20 9.69
C LEU A 85 -15.95 15.61 9.46
N GLY A 86 -15.70 16.01 8.20
CA GLY A 86 -15.40 17.40 7.86
C GLY A 86 -16.52 18.38 8.24
N LEU A 87 -17.78 17.92 8.34
CA LEU A 87 -18.88 18.76 8.84
C LEU A 87 -18.74 19.08 10.34
N LEU A 88 -18.06 18.21 11.10
CA LEU A 88 -17.83 18.38 12.54
C LEU A 88 -16.52 19.12 12.84
N PHE A 89 -15.46 18.80 12.11
CA PHE A 89 -14.10 19.31 12.36
C PHE A 89 -13.70 20.47 11.43
N GLY A 90 -14.51 20.77 10.42
CA GLY A 90 -14.20 21.75 9.38
C GLY A 90 -13.47 21.14 8.18
N TYR A 91 -13.32 21.96 7.14
CA TYR A 91 -12.59 21.62 5.92
C TYR A 91 -11.42 22.57 5.70
N LYS A 92 -10.38 22.05 5.05
CA LYS A 92 -9.23 22.81 4.56
C LYS A 92 -9.06 22.59 3.06
N ALA A 93 -8.42 23.55 2.40
CA ALA A 93 -8.08 23.44 0.99
C ALA A 93 -7.01 22.36 0.78
N SER A 94 -7.07 21.73 -0.40
CA SER A 94 -6.06 20.80 -0.87
C SER A 94 -4.68 21.45 -0.95
N PRO A 95 -3.61 20.76 -0.53
CA PRO A 95 -2.24 21.21 -0.76
C PRO A 95 -1.81 21.04 -2.22
N TYR A 96 -2.59 20.31 -3.04
CA TYR A 96 -2.31 20.09 -4.45
C TYR A 96 -2.91 21.20 -5.30
N SER A 97 -2.17 21.61 -6.34
CA SER A 97 -2.73 22.44 -7.40
C SER A 97 -3.72 21.62 -8.24
N HIS A 98 -4.90 22.19 -8.49
CA HIS A 98 -5.97 21.60 -9.30
C HIS A 98 -5.93 22.00 -10.77
N SER A 99 -4.80 22.53 -11.24
CA SER A 99 -4.59 22.66 -12.69
C SER A 99 -4.54 21.27 -13.34
N ILE A 100 -5.06 21.13 -14.56
CA ILE A 100 -5.07 19.85 -15.29
C ILE A 100 -3.66 19.25 -15.37
N ILE A 101 -2.66 20.09 -15.63
CA ILE A 101 -1.25 19.66 -15.71
C ILE A 101 -0.75 19.15 -14.36
N SER A 102 -1.06 19.84 -13.26
CA SER A 102 -0.67 19.41 -11.90
C SER A 102 -1.34 18.10 -11.51
N ILE A 103 -2.62 17.92 -11.83
CA ILE A 103 -3.36 16.67 -11.60
C ILE A 103 -2.68 15.51 -12.32
N LEU A 104 -2.35 15.68 -13.61
CA LEU A 104 -1.66 14.66 -14.41
C LEU A 104 -0.27 14.35 -13.86
N MET A 105 0.50 15.36 -13.45
CA MET A 105 1.82 15.17 -12.84
C MET A 105 1.74 14.39 -11.53
N ASN A 106 0.80 14.72 -10.64
CA ASN A 106 0.62 14.00 -9.38
C ASN A 106 0.15 12.56 -9.64
N ALA A 107 -0.78 12.36 -10.58
CA ALA A 107 -1.24 11.03 -10.97
C ALA A 107 -0.08 10.17 -11.51
N TRP A 108 0.79 10.75 -12.33
CA TRP A 108 2.01 10.10 -12.84
C TRP A 108 2.97 9.68 -11.72
N VAL A 109 3.11 10.51 -10.68
CA VAL A 109 3.98 10.19 -9.54
C VAL A 109 3.48 8.97 -8.78
N PHE A 110 2.18 8.91 -8.46
CA PHE A 110 1.64 7.90 -7.54
C PHE A 110 1.12 6.63 -8.22
N ILE A 111 0.33 6.76 -9.29
CA ILE A 111 -0.47 5.64 -9.83
C ILE A 111 0.43 4.52 -10.37
N PRO A 112 1.41 4.76 -11.27
CA PRO A 112 2.25 3.68 -11.79
C PRO A 112 3.00 2.91 -10.70
N VAL A 113 3.53 3.63 -9.70
CA VAL A 113 4.26 3.03 -8.58
C VAL A 113 3.35 2.09 -7.77
N ILE A 114 2.10 2.49 -7.51
CA ILE A 114 1.11 1.64 -6.83
C ILE A 114 0.93 0.34 -7.62
N PHE A 115 0.68 0.41 -8.93
CA PHE A 115 0.48 -0.76 -9.78
C PHE A 115 1.67 -1.73 -9.70
N PHE A 116 2.88 -1.22 -9.87
CA PHE A 116 4.08 -2.04 -9.87
C PHE A 116 4.40 -2.63 -8.50
N GLN A 117 4.26 -1.86 -7.42
CA GLN A 117 4.46 -2.35 -6.05
C GLN A 117 3.53 -3.51 -5.71
N GLU A 118 2.23 -3.35 -5.97
CA GLU A 118 1.25 -4.39 -5.68
C GLU A 118 1.48 -5.64 -6.53
N TYR A 119 1.85 -5.46 -7.81
CA TYR A 119 2.22 -6.58 -8.68
C TYR A 119 3.44 -7.36 -8.15
N VAL A 120 4.52 -6.66 -7.80
CA VAL A 120 5.74 -7.28 -7.22
C VAL A 120 5.38 -8.00 -5.93
N ARG A 121 4.59 -7.39 -5.04
CA ARG A 121 4.12 -8.02 -3.79
C ARG A 121 3.38 -9.33 -4.08
N ALA A 122 2.44 -9.34 -5.03
CA ALA A 122 1.69 -10.55 -5.37
C ALA A 122 2.56 -11.66 -5.97
N VAL A 123 3.55 -11.31 -6.79
CA VAL A 123 4.53 -12.28 -7.30
C VAL A 123 5.30 -12.91 -6.15
N LEU A 124 5.83 -12.11 -5.20
CA LEU A 124 6.57 -12.62 -4.04
C LEU A 124 5.70 -13.51 -3.15
N VAL A 125 4.47 -13.08 -2.84
CA VAL A 125 3.53 -13.85 -1.99
C VAL A 125 3.22 -15.20 -2.61
N ARG A 126 2.98 -15.26 -3.93
CA ARG A 126 2.73 -16.51 -4.64
C ARG A 126 3.89 -17.52 -4.48
N PHE A 127 5.12 -17.03 -4.41
CA PHE A 127 6.31 -17.88 -4.27
C PHE A 127 6.64 -18.31 -2.84
N THR A 128 5.90 -17.84 -1.83
CA THR A 128 6.08 -18.27 -0.44
C THR A 128 5.75 -19.74 -0.21
N LYS A 129 4.91 -20.35 -1.07
CA LYS A 129 4.55 -21.80 -1.02
C LYS A 129 4.14 -22.29 0.38
N ARG A 130 3.39 -21.47 1.13
CA ARG A 130 2.94 -21.72 2.52
C ARG A 130 4.04 -21.68 3.60
N ARG A 131 5.15 -20.99 3.34
CA ARG A 131 6.13 -20.66 4.38
C ARG A 131 5.72 -19.38 5.08
N ASP A 132 5.13 -19.50 6.26
CA ASP A 132 4.61 -18.37 7.04
C ASP A 132 5.69 -17.30 7.29
N ILE A 133 6.94 -17.72 7.50
CA ILE A 133 8.08 -16.81 7.69
C ILE A 133 8.28 -15.86 6.50
N LEU A 134 8.18 -16.37 5.26
CA LEU A 134 8.35 -15.53 4.06
C LEU A 134 7.17 -14.58 3.89
N PHE A 135 5.96 -15.02 4.28
CA PHE A 135 4.79 -14.16 4.24
C PHE A 135 4.93 -12.98 5.21
N VAL A 136 5.36 -13.24 6.44
CA VAL A 136 5.67 -12.19 7.43
C VAL A 136 6.80 -11.28 6.94
N ALA A 137 7.84 -11.84 6.32
CA ALA A 137 8.94 -11.05 5.76
C ALA A 137 8.47 -10.09 4.66
N ILE A 138 7.59 -10.52 3.75
CA ILE A 138 7.01 -9.64 2.72
C ILE A 138 6.20 -8.52 3.36
N PHE A 139 5.33 -8.86 4.32
CA PHE A 139 4.54 -7.88 5.05
C PHE A 139 5.43 -6.81 5.70
N LEU A 140 6.45 -7.22 6.45
CA LEU A 140 7.36 -6.30 7.12
C LEU A 140 8.17 -5.48 6.11
N LEU A 141 8.69 -6.10 5.06
CA LEU A 141 9.48 -5.43 4.03
C LEU A 141 8.69 -4.29 3.38
N PHE A 142 7.47 -4.55 2.90
CA PHE A 142 6.65 -3.51 2.29
C PHE A 142 6.18 -2.45 3.29
N SER A 143 5.94 -2.82 4.55
CA SER A 143 5.63 -1.84 5.61
C SER A 143 6.80 -0.88 5.84
N LEU A 144 8.02 -1.42 5.92
CA LEU A 144 9.24 -0.62 6.12
C LEU A 144 9.52 0.29 4.91
N LEU A 145 9.33 -0.21 3.69
CA LEU A 145 9.51 0.58 2.46
C LEU A 145 8.58 1.81 2.37
N GLU A 146 7.47 1.84 3.11
CA GLU A 146 6.54 2.97 3.13
C GLU A 146 6.86 4.03 4.20
N LEU A 147 7.83 3.80 5.10
CA LEU A 147 8.15 4.73 6.18
C LEU A 147 9.04 5.89 5.72
N ASN A 148 8.84 7.07 6.31
CA ASN A 148 9.64 8.27 6.04
C ASN A 148 10.84 8.37 6.99
N TYR A 149 11.93 7.70 6.64
CA TYR A 149 13.17 7.67 7.44
C TYR A 149 13.80 9.05 7.66
N GLY A 150 13.66 9.97 6.69
CA GLY A 150 14.23 11.32 6.80
C GLY A 150 13.59 12.22 7.84
N ALA A 151 12.52 11.78 8.52
CA ALA A 151 11.88 12.50 9.61
C ALA A 151 11.93 11.74 10.95
N PHE A 152 12.69 10.65 11.05
CA PHE A 152 12.72 9.84 12.28
C PHE A 152 13.28 10.63 13.48
N GLY A 153 14.27 11.50 13.26
CA GLY A 153 14.79 12.36 14.31
C GLY A 153 13.72 13.27 14.95
N THR A 154 12.74 13.73 14.17
CA THR A 154 11.64 14.55 14.70
C THR A 154 10.54 13.70 15.33
N PHE A 155 10.22 12.54 14.74
CA PHE A 155 9.20 11.63 15.26
C PHE A 155 9.58 11.07 16.63
N PHE A 156 10.85 10.74 16.85
CA PHE A 156 11.33 10.13 18.10
C PHE A 156 12.06 11.11 19.03
N ALA A 157 11.91 12.42 18.81
CA ALA A 157 12.49 13.45 19.67
C ALA A 157 11.93 13.43 21.11
N SER A 158 10.66 13.03 21.28
CA SER A 158 9.97 12.97 22.57
C SER A 158 9.03 11.76 22.65
N ARG A 159 8.59 11.42 23.87
CA ARG A 159 7.57 10.36 24.07
C ARG A 159 6.25 10.71 23.41
N GLU A 160 5.85 11.98 23.46
CA GLU A 160 4.61 12.46 22.84
C GLU A 160 4.67 12.36 21.32
N SER A 161 5.75 12.86 20.70
CA SER A 161 5.93 12.77 19.24
C SER A 161 6.00 11.33 18.76
N ALA A 162 6.64 10.44 19.53
CA ALA A 162 6.71 9.03 19.22
C ALA A 162 5.33 8.38 19.28
N PHE A 163 4.53 8.70 20.31
CA PHE A 163 3.17 8.21 20.44
C PHE A 163 2.28 8.67 19.29
N LYS A 164 2.37 9.95 18.89
CA LYS A 164 1.67 10.49 17.72
C LYS A 164 2.01 9.70 16.47
N TYR A 165 3.31 9.55 16.17
CA TYR A 165 3.78 8.82 15.00
C TYR A 165 3.33 7.35 14.98
N ILE A 166 3.45 6.65 16.13
CA ILE A 166 3.04 5.24 16.22
C ILE A 166 1.55 5.09 15.91
N SER A 167 0.72 5.96 16.49
CA SER A 167 -0.73 5.87 16.41
C SER A 167 -1.29 6.35 15.07
N SER A 168 -0.77 7.45 14.50
CA SER A 168 -1.27 7.98 13.22
C SER A 168 -0.62 7.39 11.98
N THR A 169 0.54 6.74 12.11
CA THR A 169 1.33 6.35 10.93
C THR A 169 1.81 4.91 11.01
N LEU A 170 2.56 4.53 12.04
CA LEU A 170 3.16 3.18 12.09
C LEU A 170 2.08 2.08 12.12
N LEU A 171 1.11 2.18 13.04
CA LEU A 171 0.04 1.18 13.16
C LEU A 171 -0.84 1.11 11.90
N PRO A 172 -1.34 2.23 11.33
CA PRO A 172 -2.07 2.20 10.06
C PRO A 172 -1.26 1.59 8.91
N VAL A 173 0.03 1.94 8.74
CA VAL A 173 0.90 1.38 7.70
C VAL A 173 1.04 -0.13 7.85
N LEU A 174 1.25 -0.63 9.07
CA LEU A 174 1.34 -2.06 9.34
C LEU A 174 0.01 -2.77 9.03
N ALA A 175 -1.12 -2.23 9.49
CA ALA A 175 -2.43 -2.83 9.22
C ALA A 175 -2.74 -2.88 7.72
N ARG A 176 -2.46 -1.78 7.00
CA ARG A 176 -2.65 -1.67 5.56
C ARG A 176 -1.79 -2.65 4.78
N ASN A 177 -0.51 -2.76 5.11
CA ASN A 177 0.39 -3.70 4.44
C ASN A 177 0.08 -5.17 4.79
N ALA A 178 -0.39 -5.46 6.00
CA ALA A 178 -0.90 -6.78 6.35
C ALA A 178 -2.12 -7.14 5.48
N LEU A 179 -3.06 -6.20 5.31
CA LEU A 179 -4.22 -6.36 4.44
C LEU A 179 -3.84 -6.62 2.98
N PHE A 180 -2.92 -5.82 2.41
CA PHE A 180 -2.53 -5.99 1.00
C PHE A 180 -1.74 -7.27 0.75
N THR A 181 -0.90 -7.67 1.70
CA THR A 181 -0.22 -8.97 1.64
C THR A 181 -1.24 -10.11 1.73
N TYR A 182 -2.31 -9.95 2.52
CA TYR A 182 -3.42 -10.89 2.58
C TYR A 182 -4.24 -10.95 1.27
N PHE A 183 -4.51 -9.80 0.63
CA PHE A 183 -5.14 -9.76 -0.69
C PHE A 183 -4.34 -10.56 -1.72
N ALA A 184 -3.03 -10.34 -1.77
CA ALA A 184 -2.11 -11.07 -2.63
C ALA A 184 -2.11 -12.60 -2.38
N LEU A 185 -2.38 -13.04 -1.15
CA LEU A 185 -2.44 -14.47 -0.80
C LEU A 185 -3.74 -15.14 -1.23
N VAL A 186 -4.85 -14.42 -1.09
CA VAL A 186 -6.21 -14.97 -1.16
C VAL A 186 -6.87 -14.72 -2.52
N CYS A 187 -6.42 -13.69 -3.23
CA CYS A 187 -6.87 -13.31 -4.56
C CYS A 187 -5.63 -12.96 -5.39
N ASP A 188 -5.36 -11.69 -5.57
CA ASP A 188 -4.22 -11.15 -6.29
C ASP A 188 -3.97 -9.69 -5.87
N TYR A 189 -3.23 -8.96 -6.70
CA TYR A 189 -2.87 -7.56 -6.46
C TYR A 189 -3.99 -6.56 -6.78
N ILE A 190 -5.05 -6.94 -7.51
CA ILE A 190 -6.05 -5.98 -8.00
C ILE A 190 -6.83 -5.29 -6.87
N PRO A 191 -7.32 -6.01 -5.83
CA PRO A 191 -8.02 -5.35 -4.72
C PRO A 191 -7.14 -4.31 -4.01
N ALA A 192 -5.84 -4.58 -3.85
CA ALA A 192 -4.91 -3.63 -3.24
C ALA A 192 -4.68 -2.39 -4.13
N ILE A 193 -4.54 -2.59 -5.45
CA ILE A 193 -4.45 -1.47 -6.41
C ILE A 193 -5.69 -0.60 -6.33
N ILE A 194 -6.89 -1.20 -6.38
CA ILE A 194 -8.15 -0.45 -6.34
C ILE A 194 -8.25 0.38 -5.06
N TYR A 195 -7.95 -0.21 -3.90
CA TYR A 195 -7.91 0.52 -2.64
C TYR A 195 -6.96 1.73 -2.74
N ARG A 196 -5.69 1.50 -3.11
CA ARG A 196 -4.67 2.55 -3.11
C ARG A 196 -4.94 3.63 -4.16
N VAL A 197 -5.43 3.26 -5.34
CA VAL A 197 -5.74 4.18 -6.43
C VAL A 197 -6.93 5.05 -6.10
N ILE A 198 -8.01 4.51 -5.50
CA ILE A 198 -9.16 5.33 -5.11
C ILE A 198 -8.74 6.36 -4.05
N ILE A 199 -7.97 5.96 -3.04
CA ILE A 199 -7.46 6.88 -2.00
C ILE A 199 -6.48 7.92 -2.60
N ALA A 200 -5.59 7.51 -3.50
CA ALA A 200 -4.70 8.44 -4.18
C ALA A 200 -5.47 9.43 -5.07
N ALA A 201 -6.46 8.94 -5.81
CA ALA A 201 -7.31 9.76 -6.67
C ALA A 201 -8.12 10.76 -5.86
N SER A 202 -8.68 10.37 -4.70
CA SER A 202 -9.39 11.31 -3.83
C SER A 202 -8.46 12.42 -3.34
N ASN A 203 -7.20 12.11 -3.02
CA ASN A 203 -6.23 13.11 -2.58
C ASN A 203 -5.76 14.03 -3.71
N ILE A 204 -5.73 13.56 -4.95
CA ILE A 204 -5.27 14.35 -6.10
C ILE A 204 -6.39 15.21 -6.70
N LEU A 205 -7.60 14.66 -6.78
CA LEU A 205 -8.71 15.29 -7.52
C LEU A 205 -9.54 16.24 -6.66
N LEU A 206 -9.71 15.95 -5.36
CA LEU A 206 -10.64 16.69 -4.53
C LEU A 206 -9.99 17.99 -4.00
N PRO A 207 -10.67 19.15 -4.13
CA PRO A 207 -10.12 20.45 -3.74
C PRO A 207 -10.20 20.75 -2.24
N ILE A 208 -10.97 19.96 -1.50
CA ILE A 208 -11.22 20.15 -0.08
C ILE A 208 -10.99 18.84 0.67
N PHE A 209 -10.50 18.96 1.91
CA PHE A 209 -10.32 17.83 2.82
C PHE A 209 -10.81 18.17 4.22
N PRO A 210 -11.42 17.22 4.93
CA PRO A 210 -11.68 17.31 6.37
C PRO A 210 -10.42 17.67 7.15
N ASP A 211 -10.52 18.63 8.08
CA ASP A 211 -9.42 19.00 8.96
C ASP A 211 -9.39 18.13 10.24
N LEU A 212 -9.26 16.81 10.03
CA LEU A 212 -9.25 15.86 11.13
C LEU A 212 -7.91 15.90 11.88
N ASN A 213 -7.99 15.75 13.20
CA ASN A 213 -6.84 15.51 14.04
C ASN A 213 -6.12 14.21 13.61
N TRP A 214 -4.78 14.20 13.69
CA TRP A 214 -3.91 13.07 13.36
C TRP A 214 -4.39 11.73 13.96
N PHE A 215 -4.96 11.76 15.17
CA PHE A 215 -5.45 10.57 15.85
C PHE A 215 -6.69 9.98 15.15
N ILE A 216 -7.66 10.83 14.82
CA ILE A 216 -8.91 10.41 14.16
C ILE A 216 -8.61 9.84 12.78
N SER A 217 -7.76 10.51 12.01
CA SER A 217 -7.34 10.04 10.68
C SER A 217 -6.67 8.67 10.75
N GLY A 218 -5.73 8.48 11.69
CA GLY A 218 -5.06 7.19 11.89
C GLY A 218 -6.02 6.08 12.31
N MET A 219 -6.96 6.37 13.22
CA MET A 219 -7.97 5.42 13.66
C MET A 219 -8.90 5.00 12.52
N LEU A 220 -9.39 5.94 11.71
CA LEU A 220 -10.26 5.63 10.58
C LEU A 220 -9.60 4.69 9.58
N GLU A 221 -8.33 4.95 9.24
CA GLU A 221 -7.58 4.08 8.34
C GLU A 221 -7.39 2.68 8.94
N LEU A 222 -7.00 2.60 10.22
CA LEU A 222 -6.83 1.33 10.93
C LEU A 222 -8.13 0.51 10.95
N MET A 223 -9.25 1.14 11.32
CA MET A 223 -10.57 0.50 11.35
C MET A 223 -10.98 0.00 9.97
N THR A 224 -10.75 0.79 8.93
CA THR A 224 -11.04 0.40 7.55
C THR A 224 -10.24 -0.83 7.15
N CYS A 225 -8.95 -0.89 7.49
CA CYS A 225 -8.11 -2.05 7.22
C CYS A 225 -8.61 -3.31 7.93
N ILE A 226 -8.99 -3.20 9.21
CA ILE A 226 -9.49 -4.33 10.02
C ILE A 226 -10.83 -4.84 9.48
N ILE A 227 -11.78 -3.94 9.20
CA ILE A 227 -13.10 -4.30 8.69
C ILE A 227 -12.97 -4.99 7.32
N LEU A 228 -12.13 -4.47 6.43
CA LEU A 228 -11.85 -5.10 5.14
C LEU A 228 -11.23 -6.49 5.30
N PHE A 229 -10.28 -6.65 6.22
CA PHE A 229 -9.67 -7.95 6.50
C PHE A 229 -10.72 -8.98 6.91
N ILE A 230 -11.60 -8.64 7.86
CA ILE A 230 -12.66 -9.52 8.36
C ILE A 230 -13.61 -9.94 7.24
N ASN A 231 -14.10 -8.97 6.45
CA ASN A 231 -15.06 -9.24 5.37
C ASN A 231 -14.46 -10.12 4.26
N ILE A 232 -13.22 -9.85 3.86
CA ILE A 232 -12.53 -10.62 2.82
C ILE A 232 -12.19 -12.03 3.32
N HIS A 233 -11.82 -12.16 4.59
CA HIS A 233 -11.61 -13.46 5.22
C HIS A 233 -12.89 -14.30 5.27
N TYR A 234 -14.01 -13.69 5.66
CA TYR A 234 -15.33 -14.33 5.69
C TYR A 234 -15.72 -14.87 4.30
N ILE A 235 -15.47 -14.11 3.24
CA ILE A 235 -15.80 -14.54 1.88
C ILE A 235 -14.86 -15.62 1.35
N ASP A 236 -13.55 -15.52 1.60
CA ASP A 236 -12.65 -16.58 1.19
C ASP A 236 -12.94 -17.90 1.89
N THR A 237 -13.31 -17.86 3.18
CA THR A 237 -13.71 -19.06 3.93
C THR A 237 -15.04 -19.62 3.44
N LYS A 238 -16.03 -18.78 3.13
CA LYS A 238 -17.28 -19.22 2.51
C LYS A 238 -17.04 -19.86 1.13
N ALA A 239 -16.25 -19.21 0.28
CA ALA A 239 -15.89 -19.71 -1.05
C ALA A 239 -15.05 -21.01 -1.00
N LYS A 240 -14.37 -21.31 0.11
CA LYS A 240 -13.70 -22.59 0.36
C LYS A 240 -14.66 -23.74 0.66
N ARG A 241 -15.86 -23.46 1.16
CA ARG A 241 -16.85 -24.50 1.52
C ARG A 241 -17.72 -24.95 0.36
N VAL A 242 -17.77 -24.15 -0.72
CA VAL A 242 -18.65 -24.37 -1.89
C VAL A 242 -17.94 -25.13 -3.02
N LEU A 243 -16.61 -25.26 -2.96
CA LEU A 243 -15.75 -25.97 -3.91
C LEU A 243 -15.14 -27.20 -3.25
#